data_AF-A0A845GBZ9-F1
#
_entry.id   AF-A0A845GBZ9-F1
#
_cell.length_a   1.000
_cell.length_b   1.000
_cell.length_c   1.000
_cell.angle_alpha   90.00
_cell.angle_beta   90.00
_cell.angle_gamma   90.00
#
_symmetry.space_group_name_H-M   'P 1'
#
loop_
_entity.id
_entity.type
_entity.pdbx_description
1 polymer ?
#
loop_
_entity_poly.entity_id
_entity_poly.type
_entity_poly.pdbx_seq_one_letter_code
_entity_poly.pdbx_strand_id
1 'polypeptide(L)'
;MASIVFSAYAGVFDFKRVDPETGEEGVFVEDAAILRTLDGLAYDEEAFSDYLLDGENAGELEDAGISGGSLAFNFDSASGRLIGRTEYQLERALNPAQIALLKDYTIGQWSDGIGSNFFQERMRHGLAPQLLVMDESAVQVEQRAH
;
A
#
# COMPACT_ATOMS: atom_id res chain seq x y z
N MET A 1 -19.99 6.31 -9.04
CA MET A 1 -18.70 6.93 -8.69
C MET A 1 -17.62 6.01 -9.22
N ALA A 2 -16.65 6.56 -9.93
CA ALA A 2 -15.53 5.77 -10.44
C ALA A 2 -14.56 5.46 -9.29
N SER A 3 -13.76 4.41 -9.41
CA SER A 3 -12.70 4.11 -8.46
C SER A 3 -11.44 3.63 -9.16
N ILE A 4 -10.30 3.79 -8.49
CA ILE A 4 -9.02 3.25 -8.93
C ILE A 4 -8.31 2.60 -7.76
N VAL A 5 -7.77 1.41 -8.02
CA VAL A 5 -7.06 0.60 -7.02
C VAL A 5 -5.64 0.37 -7.50
N PHE A 6 -4.68 0.63 -6.61
CA PHE A 6 -3.29 0.23 -6.77
C PHE A 6 -3.00 -0.92 -5.83
N SER A 7 -2.33 -1.97 -6.31
CA SER A 7 -1.96 -3.10 -5.47
C SER A 7 -0.62 -3.71 -5.85
N ALA A 8 0.11 -4.19 -4.85
CA ALA A 8 1.36 -4.93 -5.01
C ALA A 8 1.54 -5.97 -3.90
N TYR A 9 2.47 -6.90 -4.10
CA TYR A 9 2.82 -7.84 -3.03
C TYR A 9 3.53 -7.12 -1.89
N ALA A 10 3.12 -7.44 -0.67
CA ALA A 10 3.75 -6.95 0.55
C ALA A 10 4.77 -7.96 1.07
N GLY A 11 5.92 -7.46 1.50
CA GLY A 11 6.82 -8.20 2.37
C GLY A 11 6.31 -8.14 3.80
N VAL A 12 6.58 -9.18 4.60
CA VAL A 12 6.21 -9.20 6.03
C VAL A 12 7.42 -9.55 6.85
N PHE A 13 7.64 -8.78 7.92
CA PHE A 13 8.76 -8.95 8.82
C PHE A 13 8.25 -9.23 10.23
N ASP A 14 8.85 -10.23 10.90
CA ASP A 14 8.57 -10.59 12.28
C ASP A 14 9.66 -10.07 13.22
N PHE A 15 9.37 -8.96 13.88
CA PHE A 15 10.21 -8.30 14.87
C PHE A 15 10.21 -8.96 16.24
N LYS A 16 9.41 -10.03 16.45
CA LYS A 16 9.57 -10.90 17.63
C LYS A 16 10.65 -11.96 17.42
N ARG A 17 11.17 -12.07 16.20
CA ARG A 17 12.24 -12.97 15.83
C ARG A 17 13.51 -12.19 15.55
N VAL A 18 14.62 -12.77 15.97
CA VAL A 18 15.98 -12.30 15.70
C VAL A 18 16.59 -13.23 14.68
N ASP A 19 17.21 -12.67 13.67
CA ASP A 19 17.99 -13.42 12.69
C ASP A 19 19.21 -14.06 13.40
N PRO A 20 19.38 -15.39 13.34
CA PRO A 20 20.47 -16.07 14.03
C PRO A 20 21.85 -15.84 13.39
N GLU A 21 21.91 -15.40 12.14
CA GLU A 21 23.14 -15.15 11.40
C GLU A 21 23.63 -13.71 11.59
N THR A 22 22.72 -12.73 11.54
CA THR A 22 23.07 -11.30 11.66
C THR A 22 22.88 -10.74 13.06
N GLY A 23 22.02 -11.36 13.88
CA GLY A 23 21.61 -10.85 15.18
C GLY A 23 20.61 -9.69 15.11
N GLU A 24 20.07 -9.38 13.93
CA GLU A 24 19.12 -8.28 13.72
C GLU A 24 17.67 -8.72 13.97
N GLU A 25 16.85 -7.82 14.51
CA GLU A 25 15.41 -8.03 14.65
C GLU A 25 14.68 -7.79 13.33
N GLY A 26 13.59 -8.54 13.07
CA GLY A 26 12.77 -8.35 11.88
C GLY A 26 13.05 -9.38 10.79
N VAL A 27 12.81 -10.65 11.09
CA VAL A 27 13.03 -11.75 10.14
C VAL A 27 11.93 -11.76 9.09
N PHE A 28 12.29 -11.87 7.81
CA PHE A 28 11.32 -11.98 6.71
C PHE A 28 10.46 -13.25 6.85
N VAL A 29 9.14 -13.10 6.62
CA VAL A 29 8.15 -14.16 6.80
C VAL A 29 7.52 -14.56 5.46
N GLU A 30 7.67 -15.83 5.11
CA GLU A 30 6.99 -16.45 3.95
C GLU A 30 5.93 -17.48 4.36
N ASP A 31 5.78 -17.74 5.66
CA ASP A 31 4.82 -18.73 6.16
C ASP A 31 3.38 -18.26 5.91
N ALA A 32 2.68 -18.96 5.02
CA ALA A 32 1.31 -18.63 4.62
C ALA A 32 0.31 -18.59 5.79
N ALA A 33 0.50 -19.39 6.85
CA ALA A 33 -0.39 -19.37 8.01
C ALA A 33 -0.20 -18.07 8.81
N ILE A 34 1.04 -17.56 8.89
CA ILE A 34 1.33 -16.26 9.50
C ILE A 34 0.80 -15.14 8.61
N LEU A 35 1.09 -15.15 7.31
CA LEU A 35 0.61 -14.14 6.37
C LEU A 35 -0.91 -14.01 6.38
N ARG A 36 -1.63 -15.14 6.48
CA ARG A 36 -3.09 -15.17 6.56
C ARG A 36 -3.66 -14.47 7.80
N THR A 37 -2.89 -14.35 8.89
CA THR A 37 -3.35 -13.61 10.08
C THR A 37 -3.42 -12.10 9.87
N LEU A 38 -2.80 -11.61 8.79
CA LEU A 38 -2.82 -10.20 8.38
C LEU A 38 -3.92 -9.92 7.33
N ASP A 39 -4.73 -10.91 6.97
CA ASP A 39 -5.84 -10.72 6.05
C ASP A 39 -6.90 -9.78 6.65
N GLY A 40 -7.27 -8.74 5.90
CA GLY A 40 -8.21 -7.72 6.34
C GLY A 40 -7.61 -6.63 7.23
N LEU A 41 -6.29 -6.64 7.44
CA LEU A 41 -5.59 -5.56 8.14
C LEU A 41 -5.69 -4.27 7.30
N ALA A 42 -6.05 -3.17 7.94
CA ALA A 42 -6.13 -1.86 7.30
C ALA A 42 -5.57 -0.78 8.22
N TYR A 43 -5.11 0.30 7.59
CA TYR A 43 -4.77 1.55 8.25
C TYR A 43 -5.85 2.58 7.88
N ASP A 44 -6.71 2.89 8.84
CA ASP A 44 -7.88 3.76 8.69
C ASP A 44 -7.74 5.11 9.42
N GLU A 45 -6.60 5.36 10.07
CA GLU A 45 -6.34 6.61 10.77
C GLU A 45 -6.09 7.79 9.81
N GLU A 46 -5.47 7.53 8.66
CA GLU A 46 -5.14 8.54 7.65
C GLU A 46 -5.44 8.03 6.24
N ALA A 47 -5.88 8.94 5.36
CA ALA A 47 -6.14 8.64 3.97
C ALA A 47 -5.05 9.28 3.09
N PHE A 48 -4.59 8.55 2.06
CA PHE A 48 -3.55 9.07 1.16
C PHE A 48 -4.04 10.33 0.43
N SER A 49 -5.35 10.49 0.20
CA SER A 49 -5.89 11.71 -0.40
C SER A 49 -5.64 12.97 0.42
N ASP A 50 -5.42 12.85 1.74
CA ASP A 50 -5.29 14.00 2.65
C ASP A 50 -4.02 14.82 2.37
N TYR A 51 -3.00 14.18 1.77
CA TYR A 51 -1.72 14.81 1.42
C TYR A 51 -1.50 14.92 -0.09
N LEU A 52 -2.49 14.53 -0.91
CA LEU A 52 -2.34 14.45 -2.35
C LEU A 52 -2.14 15.83 -2.99
N LEU A 53 -2.75 16.87 -2.40
CA LEU A 53 -2.70 18.25 -2.90
C LEU A 53 -1.50 19.06 -2.39
N ASP A 54 -0.68 18.49 -1.52
CA ASP A 54 0.53 19.13 -0.99
C ASP A 54 1.77 18.91 -1.88
N GLY A 55 1.67 18.02 -2.88
CA GLY A 55 2.76 17.65 -3.77
C GLY A 55 2.94 18.59 -4.97
N GLU A 56 4.11 18.51 -5.62
CA GLU A 56 4.48 19.35 -6.77
C GLU A 56 3.51 19.24 -7.97
N ASN A 57 2.74 18.13 -8.06
CA ASN A 57 1.83 17.83 -9.17
C ASN A 57 0.34 17.95 -8.80
N ALA A 58 0.01 18.57 -7.67
CA ALA A 58 -1.37 18.67 -7.15
C ALA A 58 -2.40 19.17 -8.19
N GLY A 59 -2.02 20.15 -9.01
CA GLY A 59 -2.91 20.75 -10.00
C GLY A 59 -3.33 19.82 -11.14
N GLU A 60 -2.59 18.74 -11.42
CA GLU A 60 -2.95 17.77 -12.47
C GLU A 60 -3.99 16.73 -12.01
N LEU A 61 -4.22 16.64 -10.70
CA LEU A 61 -5.13 15.68 -10.07
C LEU A 61 -6.33 16.33 -9.37
N GLU A 62 -6.28 17.65 -9.15
CA GLU A 62 -7.32 18.42 -8.44
C GLU A 62 -8.71 18.27 -9.08
N ASP A 63 -8.80 18.24 -10.41
CA ASP A 63 -10.06 18.19 -11.16
C ASP A 63 -10.72 16.80 -11.21
N ALA A 64 -10.08 15.77 -10.64
CA ALA A 64 -10.59 14.41 -10.62
C ALA A 64 -11.41 14.09 -9.37
N GLY A 65 -11.44 15.00 -8.38
CA GLY A 65 -12.20 14.81 -7.14
C GLY A 65 -11.77 13.57 -6.37
N ILE A 66 -10.45 13.34 -6.27
CA ILE A 66 -9.86 12.16 -5.64
C ILE A 66 -10.10 12.21 -4.14
N SER A 67 -10.61 11.13 -3.58
CA SER A 67 -10.79 10.94 -2.13
C SER A 67 -10.45 9.51 -1.72
N GLY A 68 -10.20 9.32 -0.42
CA GLY A 68 -9.87 8.01 0.14
C GLY A 68 -8.40 7.67 0.00
N GLY A 69 -8.10 6.43 -0.38
CA GLY A 69 -6.74 5.91 -0.39
C GLY A 69 -6.30 5.37 0.96
N SER A 70 -7.16 4.61 1.64
CA SER A 70 -6.72 3.82 2.81
C SER A 70 -5.87 2.64 2.38
N LEU A 71 -4.83 2.34 3.16
CA LEU A 71 -3.97 1.17 2.95
C LEU A 71 -4.60 -0.06 3.60
N ALA A 72 -4.78 -1.13 2.83
CA ALA A 72 -5.29 -2.40 3.33
C ALA A 72 -4.47 -3.58 2.82
N PHE A 73 -4.50 -4.69 3.55
CA PHE A 73 -3.80 -5.93 3.23
C PHE A 73 -4.77 -7.10 3.15
N ASN A 74 -4.60 -7.93 2.13
CA ASN A 74 -5.38 -9.14 1.92
C ASN A 74 -4.47 -10.31 1.59
N PHE A 75 -4.81 -11.48 2.13
CA PHE A 75 -4.10 -12.70 1.81
C PHE A 75 -4.65 -13.30 0.52
N ASP A 76 -3.82 -13.41 -0.51
CA ASP A 76 -4.17 -14.13 -1.72
C ASP A 76 -3.86 -15.62 -1.56
N SER A 77 -4.91 -16.41 -1.41
CA SER A 77 -4.80 -17.86 -1.29
C SER A 77 -4.24 -18.56 -2.52
N ALA A 78 -4.31 -17.94 -3.71
CA ALA A 78 -3.80 -18.55 -4.94
C ALA A 78 -2.26 -18.48 -5.01
N SER A 79 -1.68 -17.33 -4.68
CA SER A 79 -0.22 -17.16 -4.63
C SER A 79 0.40 -17.47 -3.26
N GLY A 80 -0.40 -17.54 -2.20
CA GLY A 80 0.08 -17.69 -0.84
C GLY A 80 0.77 -16.44 -0.29
N ARG A 81 0.51 -15.26 -0.86
CA ARG A 81 1.18 -14.00 -0.52
C ARG A 81 0.20 -12.97 0.04
N LEU A 82 0.74 -12.00 0.77
CA LEU A 82 -0.01 -10.83 1.19
C LEU A 82 0.03 -9.77 0.08
N ILE A 83 -1.12 -9.22 -0.26
CA ILE A 83 -1.28 -8.12 -1.21
C ILE A 83 -1.66 -6.89 -0.41
N GLY A 84 -0.90 -5.82 -0.54
CA GLY A 84 -1.32 -4.50 -0.07
C GLY A 84 -2.03 -3.76 -1.20
N ARG A 85 -3.07 -3.01 -0.85
CA ARG A 85 -3.91 -2.25 -1.77
C ARG A 85 -4.26 -0.87 -1.22
N THR A 86 -4.38 0.09 -2.12
CA THR A 86 -4.88 1.43 -1.84
C THR A 86 -5.96 1.76 -2.86
N GLU A 87 -7.17 2.08 -2.38
CA GLU A 87 -8.33 2.39 -3.22
C GLU A 87 -8.74 3.86 -3.08
N TYR A 88 -8.86 4.54 -4.21
CA TYR A 88 -9.34 5.92 -4.29
C TYR A 88 -10.72 5.97 -4.94
N GLN A 89 -11.59 6.83 -4.41
CA GLN A 89 -12.82 7.23 -5.07
C GLN A 89 -12.57 8.43 -5.98
N LEU A 90 -13.26 8.44 -7.13
CA LEU A 90 -13.10 9.44 -8.18
C LEU A 90 -14.46 9.99 -8.62
N GLU A 91 -14.51 11.29 -8.91
CA GLU A 91 -15.68 11.90 -9.55
C GLU A 91 -15.80 11.51 -11.02
N ARG A 92 -14.66 11.30 -11.68
CA ARG A 92 -14.56 10.86 -13.08
C ARG A 92 -13.40 9.89 -13.29
N ALA A 93 -13.42 9.18 -14.42
CA ALA A 93 -12.27 8.38 -14.80
C ALA A 93 -11.02 9.26 -15.05
N LEU A 94 -9.87 8.79 -14.56
CA LEU A 94 -8.55 9.34 -14.81
C LEU A 94 -8.07 8.94 -16.21
N ASN A 95 -7.39 9.87 -16.87
CA ASN A 95 -6.66 9.59 -18.08
C ASN A 95 -5.30 8.90 -17.76
N PRO A 96 -4.60 8.33 -18.76
CA PRO A 96 -3.35 7.61 -18.51
C PRO A 96 -2.24 8.43 -17.81
N ALA A 97 -2.16 9.74 -18.07
CA ALA A 97 -1.17 10.60 -17.41
C ALA A 97 -1.52 10.81 -15.92
N GLN A 98 -2.80 11.04 -15.62
CA GLN A 98 -3.29 11.15 -14.25
C GLN A 98 -3.12 9.84 -13.47
N ILE A 99 -3.33 8.68 -14.12
CA ILE A 99 -3.08 7.38 -13.51
C ILE A 99 -1.60 7.21 -13.15
N ALA A 100 -0.69 7.59 -14.05
CA ALA A 100 0.74 7.52 -13.79
C ALA A 100 1.15 8.40 -12.60
N LEU A 101 0.69 9.66 -12.57
CA LEU A 101 0.95 10.57 -11.46
C LEU A 101 0.44 10.04 -10.12
N LEU A 102 -0.80 9.54 -10.09
CA LEU A 102 -1.38 8.97 -8.87
C LEU A 102 -0.67 7.69 -8.45
N LYS A 103 -0.21 6.88 -9.40
CA LYS A 103 0.58 5.68 -9.14
C LYS A 103 1.90 6.03 -8.46
N ASP A 104 2.65 6.97 -9.03
CA ASP A 104 3.96 7.38 -8.52
C ASP A 104 3.83 7.94 -7.09
N TYR A 105 2.81 8.78 -6.88
CA TYR A 105 2.44 9.28 -5.56
C TYR A 105 2.13 8.14 -4.58
N THR A 106 1.29 7.19 -4.98
CA THR A 106 0.88 6.06 -4.12
C THR A 106 2.07 5.18 -3.74
N ILE A 107 2.96 4.89 -4.69
CA ILE A 107 4.19 4.12 -4.44
C ILE A 107 5.09 4.86 -3.45
N GLY A 108 5.23 6.18 -3.60
CA GLY A 108 5.94 7.02 -2.64
C GLY A 108 5.36 6.93 -1.22
N GLN A 109 4.03 6.99 -1.09
CA GLN A 109 3.34 6.85 0.20
C GLN A 109 3.29 5.42 0.75
N TRP A 110 3.65 4.40 -0.04
CA TRP A 110 3.78 3.03 0.45
C TRP A 110 5.14 2.77 1.11
N SER A 111 6.19 3.36 0.56
CA SER A 111 7.55 3.24 1.10
C SER A 111 7.85 4.29 2.17
N ASP A 112 7.31 5.50 2.00
CA ASP A 112 7.42 6.64 2.89
C ASP A 112 6.04 7.08 3.40
N GLY A 113 5.97 8.14 4.21
CA GLY A 113 4.71 8.73 4.69
C GLY A 113 3.83 7.72 5.43
N ILE A 114 2.60 7.52 4.96
CA ILE A 114 1.62 6.65 5.62
C ILE A 114 2.13 5.21 5.73
N GLY A 115 2.76 4.67 4.67
CA GLY A 115 3.30 3.32 4.68
C GLY A 115 4.41 3.12 5.70
N SER A 116 5.29 4.12 5.87
CA SER A 116 6.38 4.05 6.86
C SER A 116 5.86 4.24 8.30
N ASN A 117 4.88 5.12 8.52
CA ASN A 117 4.21 5.30 9.80
C ASN A 117 3.52 3.99 10.24
N PHE A 118 2.72 3.41 9.35
CA PHE A 118 2.05 2.14 9.60
C PHE A 118 3.05 1.02 9.88
N PHE A 119 4.13 0.93 9.11
CA PHE A 119 5.17 -0.07 9.35
C PHE A 119 5.78 0.06 10.76
N GLN A 120 6.15 1.26 11.18
CA GLN A 120 6.72 1.52 12.51
C GLN A 120 5.75 1.19 13.66
N GLU A 121 4.45 1.47 13.47
CA GLU A 121 3.43 1.04 14.42
C GLU A 121 3.39 -0.48 14.52
N ARG A 122 3.31 -1.16 13.37
CA ARG A 122 3.23 -2.62 13.29
C ARG A 122 4.47 -3.32 13.81
N MET A 123 5.66 -2.73 13.69
CA MET A 123 6.89 -3.23 14.32
C MET A 123 6.70 -3.45 15.82
N ARG A 124 6.02 -2.53 16.52
CA ARG A 124 5.73 -2.64 17.97
C ARG A 124 4.79 -3.79 18.29
N HIS A 125 4.00 -4.24 17.32
CA HIS A 125 3.09 -5.39 17.44
C HIS A 125 3.74 -6.73 17.02
N GLY A 126 4.90 -6.68 16.38
CA GLY A 126 5.71 -7.82 15.96
C GLY A 126 5.67 -8.07 14.46
N LEU A 127 4.48 -8.22 13.86
CA LEU A 127 4.34 -8.46 12.43
C LEU A 127 4.07 -7.16 11.67
N ALA A 128 5.06 -6.75 10.88
CA ALA A 128 5.02 -5.52 10.09
C ALA A 128 5.02 -5.84 8.58
N PRO A 129 3.87 -5.71 7.91
CA PRO A 129 3.81 -5.77 6.46
C PRO A 129 4.25 -4.44 5.85
N GLN A 130 4.94 -4.51 4.72
CA GLN A 130 5.45 -3.36 3.99
C GLN A 130 5.34 -3.57 2.48
N LEU A 131 4.94 -2.52 1.76
CA LEU A 131 4.90 -2.50 0.30
C LEU A 131 6.20 -1.90 -0.24
N LEU A 132 7.22 -2.75 -0.43
CA LEU A 132 8.49 -2.37 -1.02
C LEU A 132 8.47 -2.63 -2.53
N VAL A 133 8.12 -1.59 -3.29
CA VAL A 133 8.09 -1.64 -4.75
C VAL A 133 9.46 -1.26 -5.29
N MET A 134 10.23 -2.23 -5.79
CA MET A 134 11.51 -1.98 -6.48
C MET A 134 11.37 -1.83 -7.99
N ASP A 135 10.28 -2.36 -8.55
CA ASP A 135 9.91 -2.23 -9.95
C ASP A 135 8.44 -1.84 -10.01
N GLU A 136 8.16 -0.65 -10.54
CA GLU A 136 6.81 -0.13 -10.69
C GLU A 136 5.92 -1.02 -11.56
N SER A 137 6.51 -1.86 -12.44
CA SER A 137 5.75 -2.82 -13.25
C SER A 137 5.07 -3.89 -12.39
N ALA A 138 5.52 -4.11 -11.16
CA ALA A 138 4.90 -5.01 -10.20
C ALA A 138 3.61 -4.45 -9.60
N VAL A 139 3.34 -3.15 -9.75
CA VAL A 139 2.13 -2.49 -9.27
C VAL A 139 1.01 -2.66 -10.27
N GLN A 140 -0.02 -3.38 -9.85
CA GLN A 140 -1.25 -3.55 -10.60
C GLN A 140 -2.14 -2.33 -10.40
N VAL A 141 -2.78 -1.89 -11.48
CA VAL A 141 -3.70 -0.76 -11.49
C VAL A 141 -5.03 -1.23 -12.07
N GLU A 142 -6.11 -1.05 -11.33
CA GLU A 142 -7.46 -1.35 -11.78
C GLU A 142 -8.33 -0.11 -11.63
N GLN A 143 -8.81 0.43 -12.74
CA GLN A 143 -9.77 1.54 -12.72
C GLN A 143 -11.15 1.04 -13.16
N ARG A 144 -12.17 1.38 -12.38
CA ARG A 144 -13.58 1.08 -12.66
C ARG A 144 -14.33 2.38 -12.93
N ALA A 145 -14.81 2.55 -14.16
CA ALA A 145 -15.73 3.61 -14.53
C ALA A 145 -17.16 3.05 -14.52
N HIS A 146 -18.07 3.71 -13.80
CA HIS A 146 -19.50 3.40 -13.79
C HIS A 146 -20.26 4.26 -14.79
#